data_AF-A0A6C0PAY3-F1
#
_entry.id   AF-A0A6C0PAY3-F1
#
_cell.length_a   1.000
_cell.length_b   1.000
_cell.length_c   1.000
_cell.angle_alpha   90.00
_cell.angle_beta   90.00
_cell.angle_gamma   90.00
#
_symmetry.space_group_name_H-M   'P 1'
#
loop_
_entity.id
_entity.type
_entity.pdbx_description
1 polymer ?
#
loop_
_entity_poly.entity_id
_entity_poly.type
_entity_poly.pdbx_seq_one_letter_code
_entity_poly.pdbx_strand_id
1 'polypeptide(L)'
;MSTTKILKQDLGLELQQLLSDLESAKGTSQSLSIRLGGVDTKIEATKTGLEQLIDELRKRIGALGEVGNFNEKFTYDDNGNVIKHEVTGDIIYTIDYVYADAVNGTLDYSNKKYTENGQSITIKKVYTYNVTTGNIENVATTTTIV
;
A
#
# COMPACT_ATOMS: atom_id res chain seq x y z
N MET A 1 -36.73 37.04 40.55
CA MET A 1 -37.60 37.73 39.57
C MET A 1 -37.59 36.92 38.29
N SER A 2 -38.76 36.57 37.73
CA SER A 2 -38.84 35.90 36.44
C SER A 2 -38.68 36.95 35.34
N THR A 3 -37.80 36.74 34.37
CA THR A 3 -37.66 37.63 33.22
C THR A 3 -38.80 37.37 32.24
N THR A 4 -39.55 38.42 31.90
CA THR A 4 -40.58 38.34 30.85
C THR A 4 -39.88 38.15 29.51
N LYS A 5 -40.22 37.08 28.79
CA LYS A 5 -39.72 36.86 27.42
C LYS A 5 -40.50 37.76 26.47
N ILE A 6 -39.80 38.57 25.68
CA ILE A 6 -40.38 39.34 24.58
C ILE A 6 -40.47 38.43 23.35
N LEU A 7 -41.65 38.29 22.77
CA LEU A 7 -41.93 37.53 21.57
C LEU A 7 -41.74 38.41 20.32
N LYS A 8 -41.52 37.81 19.14
CA LYS A 8 -41.34 38.56 17.87
C LYS A 8 -42.52 39.51 17.59
N GLN A 9 -43.74 39.07 17.90
CA GLN A 9 -44.97 39.86 17.76
C GLN A 9 -45.06 41.08 18.70
N ASP A 10 -44.27 41.11 19.77
CA ASP A 10 -44.22 42.21 20.73
C ASP A 10 -43.30 43.35 20.24
N LEU A 11 -42.60 43.16 19.11
CA LEU A 11 -41.72 44.16 18.47
C LEU A 11 -42.53 45.04 17.50
N GLY A 12 -42.05 46.26 17.24
CA GLY A 12 -42.60 47.09 16.15
C GLY A 12 -42.41 46.45 14.77
N LEU A 13 -43.30 46.76 13.81
CA LEU A 13 -43.32 46.17 12.46
C LEU A 13 -41.96 46.24 11.74
N GLU A 14 -41.23 47.35 11.89
CA GLU A 14 -39.90 47.54 11.29
C GLU A 14 -38.86 46.56 11.86
N LEU A 15 -38.89 46.31 13.18
CA LEU A 15 -38.02 45.33 13.82
C LEU A 15 -38.41 43.90 13.47
N GLN A 16 -39.70 43.62 13.32
CA GLN A 16 -40.18 42.32 12.85
C GLN A 16 -39.73 42.04 11.42
N GLN A 17 -39.83 43.04 10.54
CA GLN A 17 -39.38 42.97 9.15
C GLN A 17 -37.86 42.80 9.09
N LEU A 18 -37.10 43.59 9.85
CA LEU A 18 -35.65 43.47 9.93
C LEU A 18 -35.20 42.08 10.38
N LEU A 19 -35.89 41.49 11.38
CA LEU A 19 -35.63 40.11 11.81
C LEU A 19 -35.92 39.10 10.69
N SER A 20 -37.04 39.24 9.97
CA SER A 20 -37.36 38.36 8.84
C SER A 20 -36.39 38.52 7.66
N ASP A 21 -35.93 39.74 7.39
CA ASP A 21 -34.93 40.02 6.36
C ASP A 21 -33.58 39.41 6.75
N LEU A 22 -33.18 39.50 8.01
CA LEU A 22 -31.96 38.86 8.54
C LEU A 22 -32.05 37.32 8.50
N GLU A 23 -33.19 36.74 8.89
CA GLU A 23 -33.46 35.31 8.80
C GLU A 23 -33.39 34.82 7.35
N SER A 24 -33.96 35.59 6.42
CA SER A 24 -33.95 35.28 4.98
C SER A 24 -32.57 35.45 4.35
N ALA A 25 -31.85 36.53 4.71
CA ALA A 25 -30.52 36.83 4.18
C ALA A 25 -29.45 35.83 4.63
N LYS A 26 -29.61 35.23 5.82
CA LYS A 26 -28.76 34.14 6.31
C LYS A 26 -28.87 32.89 5.42
N GLY A 27 -30.00 32.72 4.72
CA GLY A 27 -30.28 31.57 3.85
C GLY A 27 -30.14 30.23 4.56
N THR A 28 -29.90 29.16 3.79
CA THR A 28 -29.64 27.80 4.30
C THR A 28 -28.16 27.53 4.56
N SER A 29 -27.33 28.58 4.70
CA SER A 29 -25.89 28.41 4.86
C SER A 29 -25.59 27.63 6.13
N GLN A 30 -24.87 26.52 5.98
CA GLN A 30 -24.40 25.71 7.11
C GLN A 30 -23.61 26.59 8.09
N SER A 31 -23.77 26.34 9.38
CA SER A 31 -23.01 27.04 10.40
C SER A 31 -21.50 26.83 10.20
N LEU A 32 -20.70 27.80 10.65
CA LEU A 32 -19.24 27.67 10.70
C LEU A 32 -18.79 26.38 11.39
N SER A 33 -19.48 25.97 12.46
CA SER A 33 -19.19 24.71 13.17
C SER A 33 -19.36 23.46 12.30
N ILE A 34 -20.42 23.40 11.48
CA ILE A 34 -20.65 22.27 10.56
C ILE A 34 -19.57 22.24 9.47
N ARG A 35 -19.25 23.41 8.90
CA ARG A 35 -18.23 23.54 7.87
C ARG A 35 -16.84 23.14 8.38
N LEU A 36 -16.48 23.57 9.60
CA LEU A 36 -15.21 23.22 10.24
C LEU A 36 -15.14 21.72 10.56
N GLY A 37 -16.21 21.12 11.10
CA GLY A 37 -16.24 19.67 11.32
C GLY A 37 -16.06 18.85 10.03
N GLY A 38 -16.59 19.32 8.91
CA GLY A 38 -16.35 18.73 7.59
C GLY A 38 -14.91 18.87 7.11
N VAL A 39 -14.19 19.93 7.49
CA VAL A 39 -12.77 20.12 7.20
C VAL A 39 -11.92 19.18 8.06
N ASP A 40 -12.19 19.10 9.36
CA ASP A 40 -11.47 18.21 10.28
C ASP A 40 -11.58 16.75 9.83
N THR A 41 -12.77 16.32 9.41
CA THR A 41 -12.99 14.97 8.87
C THR A 41 -12.14 14.70 7.63
N LYS A 42 -12.01 15.68 6.73
CA LYS A 42 -11.17 15.55 5.52
C LYS A 42 -9.68 15.53 5.84
N ILE A 43 -9.26 16.32 6.83
CA ILE A 43 -7.86 16.35 7.29
C ILE A 43 -7.48 14.98 7.86
N GLU A 44 -8.30 14.41 8.75
CA GLU A 44 -8.02 13.10 9.32
C GLU A 44 -7.99 12.00 8.25
N ALA A 45 -8.95 11.99 7.32
CA ALA A 45 -8.94 11.02 6.21
C ALA A 45 -7.67 11.15 5.34
N THR A 46 -7.23 12.38 5.05
CA THR A 46 -6.01 12.63 4.29
C THR A 46 -4.77 12.15 5.04
N LYS A 47 -4.70 12.41 6.35
CA LYS A 47 -3.61 11.98 7.21
C LYS A 47 -3.48 10.45 7.21
N THR A 48 -4.58 9.73 7.42
CA THR A 48 -4.59 8.26 7.36
C THR A 48 -4.13 7.75 5.99
N GLY A 49 -4.59 8.36 4.89
CA GLY A 49 -4.16 7.98 3.55
C GLY A 49 -2.66 8.20 3.31
N LEU A 50 -2.08 9.27 3.84
CA LEU A 50 -0.65 9.55 3.76
C LEU A 50 0.17 8.55 4.59
N GLU A 51 -0.27 8.21 5.79
CA GLU A 51 0.38 7.20 6.63
C GLU A 51 0.43 5.84 5.94
N GLN A 52 -0.68 5.42 5.32
CA GLN A 52 -0.74 4.18 4.53
C GLN A 52 0.22 4.21 3.33
N LEU A 53 0.30 5.34 2.61
CA LEU A 53 1.22 5.49 1.48
C LEU A 53 2.69 5.44 1.94
N ILE A 54 3.02 6.06 3.07
CA ILE A 54 4.37 6.02 3.64
C ILE A 54 4.77 4.58 3.98
N ASP A 55 3.88 3.82 4.60
CA ASP A 55 4.16 2.43 4.95
C ASP A 55 4.33 1.53 3.72
N GLU A 56 3.51 1.74 2.68
CA GLU A 56 3.67 1.04 1.39
C GLU A 56 5.01 1.38 0.72
N LEU A 57 5.41 2.66 0.71
CA LEU A 57 6.69 3.07 0.16
C LEU A 57 7.87 2.50 0.96
N ARG A 58 7.79 2.45 2.29
CA ARG A 58 8.80 1.82 3.14
C ARG A 58 8.97 0.34 2.82
N LYS A 59 7.88 -0.41 2.64
CA LYS A 59 7.92 -1.82 2.23
C LYS A 59 8.62 -2.00 0.88
N ARG A 60 8.30 -1.14 -0.10
CA ARG A 60 8.94 -1.18 -1.43
C ARG A 60 10.43 -0.86 -1.37
N ILE A 61 10.83 0.14 -0.58
CA ILE A 61 12.24 0.48 -0.37
C ILE A 61 12.98 -0.67 0.33
N GLY A 62 12.38 -1.28 1.36
CA GLY A 62 12.95 -2.46 2.04
C GLY A 62 13.18 -3.62 1.07
N ALA A 63 12.21 -3.89 0.18
CA ALA A 63 12.32 -4.92 -0.85
C ALA A 63 13.41 -4.66 -1.90
N LEU A 64 13.79 -3.40 -2.12
CA LEU A 64 14.83 -3.01 -3.09
C LEU A 64 16.23 -2.92 -2.48
N GLY A 65 16.33 -2.72 -1.16
CA GLY A 65 17.60 -2.40 -0.49
C GLY A 65 18.12 -3.43 0.51
N GLU A 66 17.50 -4.61 0.62
CA GLU A 66 17.81 -5.61 1.67
C GLU A 66 17.70 -5.04 3.09
N VAL A 67 16.86 -4.01 3.29
CA VAL A 67 16.67 -3.35 4.59
C VAL A 67 15.47 -3.99 5.29
N GLY A 68 15.70 -4.59 6.45
CA GLY A 68 14.65 -5.17 7.29
C GLY A 68 15.18 -6.27 8.21
N ASN A 69 14.28 -6.88 8.97
CA ASN A 69 14.55 -8.06 9.79
C ASN A 69 13.95 -9.27 9.08
N PHE A 70 14.81 -10.12 8.53
CA PHE A 70 14.40 -11.34 7.85
C PHE A 70 15.39 -12.47 8.10
N ASN A 71 14.89 -13.70 7.96
CA ASN A 71 15.68 -14.91 8.02
C ASN A 71 15.65 -15.60 6.67
N GLU A 72 16.83 -16.04 6.22
CA GLU A 72 17.02 -16.75 4.96
C GLU A 72 17.38 -18.21 5.23
N LYS A 73 16.72 -19.12 4.50
CA LYS A 73 16.98 -20.56 4.58
C LYS A 73 17.22 -21.13 3.18
N PHE A 74 18.34 -21.82 3.03
CA PHE A 74 18.71 -22.52 1.80
C PHE A 74 18.56 -24.04 1.98
N THR A 75 17.93 -24.69 1.01
CA THR A 75 17.80 -26.14 0.92
C THR A 75 18.61 -26.62 -0.27
N TYR A 76 19.37 -27.69 -0.08
CA TYR A 76 20.31 -28.22 -1.06
C TYR A 76 19.89 -29.62 -1.53
N ASP A 77 20.25 -29.98 -2.77
CA ASP A 77 20.21 -31.36 -3.26
C ASP A 77 21.45 -32.16 -2.82
N ASP A 78 21.50 -33.43 -3.19
CA ASP A 78 22.62 -34.34 -2.89
C ASP A 78 23.93 -33.94 -3.58
N ASN A 79 23.86 -33.12 -4.64
CA ASN A 79 25.03 -32.59 -5.36
C ASN A 79 25.52 -31.27 -4.74
N GLY A 80 24.85 -30.76 -3.69
CA GLY A 80 25.18 -29.50 -3.05
C GLY A 80 24.66 -28.25 -3.77
N ASN A 81 23.76 -28.40 -4.74
CA ASN A 81 23.09 -27.27 -5.39
C ASN A 81 21.93 -26.76 -4.56
N VAL A 82 21.71 -25.44 -4.52
CA VAL A 82 20.53 -24.85 -3.87
C VAL A 82 19.29 -25.12 -4.70
N ILE A 83 18.33 -25.88 -4.18
CA ILE A 83 17.04 -26.16 -4.84
C ILE A 83 15.90 -25.26 -4.35
N LYS A 84 16.04 -24.68 -3.14
CA LYS A 84 15.04 -23.77 -2.58
C LYS A 84 15.69 -22.72 -1.68
N HIS A 85 15.28 -21.47 -1.86
CA HIS A 85 15.60 -20.35 -0.97
C HIS A 85 14.30 -19.78 -0.40
N GLU A 86 14.15 -19.79 0.91
CA GLU A 86 12.97 -19.27 1.63
C GLU A 86 13.35 -18.10 2.52
N VAL A 87 12.63 -16.98 2.38
CA VAL A 87 12.81 -15.76 3.18
C VAL A 87 11.55 -15.47 3.96
N THR A 88 11.72 -15.15 5.24
CA THR A 88 10.63 -14.86 6.19
C THR A 88 10.94 -13.62 7.01
N GLY A 89 9.93 -12.99 7.61
CA GLY A 89 10.08 -11.77 8.42
C GLY A 89 9.40 -10.59 7.75
N ASP A 90 10.09 -9.45 7.68
CA ASP A 90 9.56 -8.22 7.08
C ASP A 90 9.30 -8.34 5.57
N ILE A 91 10.05 -9.24 4.90
CA ILE A 91 9.85 -9.60 3.50
C ILE A 91 9.68 -11.12 3.44
N ILE A 92 8.66 -11.58 2.73
CA ILE A 92 8.34 -13.01 2.62
C ILE A 92 8.34 -13.40 1.15
N TYR A 93 9.22 -14.32 0.77
CA TYR A 93 9.22 -14.92 -0.55
C TYR A 93 9.88 -16.29 -0.55
N THR A 94 9.68 -17.03 -1.63
CA THR A 94 10.37 -18.29 -1.89
C THR A 94 10.92 -18.27 -3.30
N ILE A 95 12.10 -18.85 -3.51
CA ILE A 95 12.67 -19.12 -4.83
C ILE A 95 12.89 -20.61 -4.95
N ASP A 96 12.23 -21.23 -5.92
CA ASP A 96 12.48 -22.62 -6.34
C ASP A 96 13.49 -22.59 -7.49
N TYR A 97 14.57 -23.37 -7.40
CA TYR A 97 15.60 -23.50 -8.44
C TYR A 97 15.51 -24.87 -9.11
N VAL A 98 15.50 -24.88 -10.43
CA VAL A 98 15.41 -26.11 -11.24
C VAL A 98 16.61 -26.18 -12.15
N TYR A 99 17.30 -27.32 -12.11
CA TYR A 99 18.54 -27.56 -12.84
C TYR A 99 18.27 -28.44 -14.06
N ALA A 100 18.80 -28.03 -15.22
CA ALA A 100 18.84 -28.88 -16.42
C ALA A 100 19.86 -30.00 -16.26
N ASP A 101 20.94 -29.74 -15.51
CA ASP A 101 21.97 -30.70 -15.15
C ASP A 101 22.41 -30.44 -13.71
N ALA A 102 21.92 -31.26 -12.78
CA ALA A 102 22.24 -31.12 -11.36
C ALA A 102 23.67 -31.57 -11.03
N VAL A 103 24.29 -32.45 -11.83
CA VAL A 103 25.66 -32.91 -11.56
C VAL A 103 26.65 -31.77 -11.83
N ASN A 104 26.42 -31.01 -12.89
CA ASN A 104 27.26 -29.87 -13.28
C ASN A 104 26.73 -28.51 -12.78
N GLY A 105 25.64 -28.49 -12.00
CA GLY A 105 25.06 -27.26 -11.47
C GLY A 105 24.48 -26.31 -12.53
N THR A 106 24.08 -26.82 -13.69
CA THR A 106 23.49 -26.01 -14.77
C THR A 106 22.02 -25.72 -14.48
N LEU A 107 21.71 -24.47 -14.15
CA LEU A 107 20.37 -24.02 -13.78
C LEU A 107 19.51 -23.82 -15.04
N ASP A 108 18.33 -24.44 -15.09
CA ASP A 108 17.36 -24.22 -16.18
C ASP A 108 16.56 -22.93 -15.91
N TYR A 109 15.85 -22.91 -14.78
CA TYR A 109 15.06 -21.75 -14.38
C TYR A 109 14.94 -21.61 -12.86
N SER A 110 14.56 -20.42 -12.43
CA SER A 110 14.12 -20.15 -11.05
C SER A 110 12.73 -19.53 -11.04
N ASN A 111 11.96 -19.85 -10.01
CA ASN A 111 10.63 -19.28 -9.77
C ASN A 111 10.62 -18.60 -8.41
N LYS A 112 10.65 -17.27 -8.39
CA LYS A 112 10.42 -16.49 -7.18
C LYS A 112 8.91 -16.28 -7.00
N LYS A 113 8.39 -16.60 -5.82
CA LYS A 113 6.98 -16.44 -5.45
C LYS A 113 6.87 -15.58 -4.21
N TYR A 114 5.96 -14.61 -4.23
CA TYR A 114 5.62 -13.77 -3.09
C TYR A 114 4.20 -13.23 -3.23
N THR A 115 3.69 -12.63 -2.15
CA THR A 115 2.38 -11.99 -2.16
C THR A 115 2.56 -10.49 -2.01
N GLU A 116 1.95 -9.71 -2.89
CA GLU A 116 1.95 -8.25 -2.84
C GLU A 116 0.52 -7.77 -3.04
N ASN A 117 0.02 -6.91 -2.14
CA ASN A 117 -1.34 -6.38 -2.20
C ASN A 117 -2.44 -7.46 -2.32
N GLY A 118 -2.24 -8.61 -1.66
CA GLY A 118 -3.16 -9.75 -1.68
C GLY A 118 -3.14 -10.59 -2.97
N GLN A 119 -2.33 -10.22 -3.96
CA GLN A 119 -2.14 -10.96 -5.21
C GLN A 119 -0.90 -11.82 -5.14
N SER A 120 -0.97 -13.01 -5.74
CA SER A 120 0.19 -13.89 -5.83
C SER A 120 1.03 -13.48 -7.04
N ILE A 121 2.29 -13.15 -6.79
CA ILE A 121 3.26 -12.79 -7.83
C ILE A 121 4.26 -13.92 -7.97
N THR A 122 4.43 -14.38 -9.21
CA THR A 122 5.48 -15.33 -9.59
C THR A 122 6.38 -14.71 -10.65
N ILE A 123 7.68 -14.66 -10.37
CA ILE A 123 8.73 -14.23 -11.31
C ILE A 123 9.52 -15.46 -11.71
N LYS A 124 9.37 -15.88 -12.97
CA LYS A 124 10.16 -16.95 -13.58
C LYS A 124 11.36 -16.35 -14.31
N LYS A 125 12.56 -16.85 -14.03
CA LYS A 125 13.78 -16.54 -14.78
C LYS A 125 14.29 -17.80 -15.45
N VAL A 126 14.46 -17.78 -16.76
CA VAL A 126 15.05 -18.87 -17.54
C VAL A 126 16.46 -18.47 -17.96
N TYR A 127 17.43 -19.36 -17.73
CA TYR A 127 18.85 -19.09 -17.94
C TYR A 127 19.34 -19.78 -19.21
N THR A 128 20.06 -19.05 -20.04
CA THR A 128 20.70 -19.57 -21.25
C THR A 128 22.20 -19.36 -21.16
N TYR A 129 22.96 -20.37 -21.59
CA TYR A 129 24.39 -20.46 -21.36
C TYR A 129 25.18 -20.40 -22.67
N ASN A 130 26.35 -19.78 -22.60
CA ASN A 130 27.32 -19.84 -23.67
C ASN A 130 27.93 -21.25 -23.73
N VAL A 131 27.76 -21.94 -24.85
CA VAL A 131 28.18 -23.34 -25.02
C VAL A 131 29.69 -23.56 -24.91
N THR A 132 30.51 -22.52 -25.08
CA THR A 132 31.97 -22.62 -25.05
C THR A 132 32.52 -22.39 -23.65
N THR A 133 31.98 -21.41 -22.92
CA THR A 133 32.50 -21.01 -21.61
C THR A 133 31.72 -21.61 -20.43
N GLY A 134 30.50 -22.12 -20.67
CA GLY A 134 29.61 -22.60 -19.61
C GLY A 134 29.03 -21.47 -18.76
N ASN A 135 29.26 -20.20 -19.11
CA ASN A 135 28.74 -19.05 -18.39
C ASN A 135 27.30 -18.72 -18.81
N ILE A 136 26.52 -18.14 -17.91
CA ILE A 136 25.20 -17.57 -18.25
C ILE A 136 25.41 -16.41 -19.23
N GLU A 137 24.74 -16.48 -20.38
CA GLU A 137 24.80 -15.47 -21.44
C GLU A 137 23.54 -14.60 -21.47
N ASN A 138 22.39 -15.16 -21.09
CA ASN A 138 21.14 -14.43 -21.06
C ASN A 138 20.16 -14.98 -20.01
N VAL A 139 19.28 -14.11 -19.51
CA VAL A 139 18.25 -14.44 -18.53
C VAL A 139 16.92 -13.85 -18.97
N ALA A 140 15.99 -14.70 -19.41
CA ALA A 140 14.65 -14.30 -19.78
C ALA A 140 13.75 -14.27 -18.53
N THR A 141 13.11 -13.12 -18.25
CA THR A 141 12.26 -12.95 -17.07
C THR A 141 10.78 -12.83 -17.48
N THR A 142 9.90 -13.58 -16.81
CA THR A 142 8.45 -13.49 -16.97
C THR A 142 7.79 -13.32 -15.61
N THR A 143 6.91 -12.32 -15.48
CA THR A 143 6.14 -12.08 -14.26
C THR A 143 4.68 -12.44 -14.48
N THR A 144 4.10 -13.22 -13.58
CA THR A 144 2.69 -13.58 -13.55
C THR A 144 2.07 -13.08 -12.25
N ILE A 145 0.88 -12.48 -12.34
CA ILE A 145 0.14 -11.94 -11.21
C ILE A 145 -1.25 -12.57 -11.24
N VAL A 146 -1.68 -13.17 -10.12
CA VAL A 146 -2.96 -13.89 -9.96
C VAL A 146 -3.72 -13.36 -8.76
#